data_AF-A0A387B967-F1
#
_entry.id   AF-A0A387B967-F1
#
_cell.length_a   1.000
_cell.length_b   1.000
_cell.length_c   1.000
_cell.angle_alpha   90.00
_cell.angle_beta   90.00
_cell.angle_gamma   90.00
#
_symmetry.space_group_name_H-M   'P 1'
#
loop_
_entity.id
_entity.type
_entity.pdbx_description
1 polymer ?
#
loop_
_entity_poly.entity_id
_entity_poly.type
_entity_poly.pdbx_seq_one_letter_code
_entity_poly.pdbx_strand_id
1 'polypeptide(L)'
;MPAPRAVYVGTIDERLDAEGVAELARARPGVTIVLLGHVAAPAHLAPVEGIPNVIVHPAVGRAELVAVLRDAEAALVAHRVTPLTEAMSPLKAYEYLAAGAPVLSVDLPPMHGIDPRVRLVPRVRDFGDAIDEVIAAGRADEEERMRFVARNSWESRHRDVFELLFARSNVSG
;
A
#
# COMPACT_ATOMS: atom_id res chain seq x y z
N MET A 1 1.49 -6.76 -15.19
CA MET A 1 2.68 -6.90 -14.31
C MET A 1 2.68 -8.30 -13.73
N PRO A 2 3.84 -8.97 -13.57
CA PRO A 2 3.90 -10.31 -12.96
C PRO A 2 3.38 -10.29 -11.52
N ALA A 3 2.63 -11.31 -11.14
CA ALA A 3 2.16 -11.53 -9.77
C ALA A 3 3.13 -12.47 -9.01
N PRO A 4 3.23 -12.35 -7.67
CA PRO A 4 2.53 -11.41 -6.80
C PRO A 4 3.10 -9.98 -6.86
N ARG A 5 2.27 -8.98 -6.52
CA ARG A 5 2.58 -7.55 -6.54
C ARG A 5 2.42 -6.94 -5.16
N ALA A 6 3.45 -6.22 -4.74
CA ALA A 6 3.42 -5.38 -3.55
C ALA A 6 3.46 -3.90 -3.99
N VAL A 7 2.41 -3.14 -3.67
CA VAL A 7 2.22 -1.79 -4.23
C VAL A 7 2.37 -0.72 -3.15
N TYR A 8 3.24 0.25 -3.38
CA TYR A 8 3.24 1.53 -2.67
C TYR A 8 2.51 2.57 -3.53
N VAL A 9 1.63 3.36 -2.92
CA VAL A 9 0.94 4.47 -3.58
C VAL A 9 1.26 5.79 -2.90
N GLY A 10 1.57 6.81 -3.69
CA GLY A 10 1.61 8.21 -3.28
C GLY A 10 2.85 8.94 -3.76
N THR A 11 3.09 10.13 -3.23
CA THR A 11 4.31 10.88 -3.56
C THR A 11 5.56 10.07 -3.20
N ILE A 12 6.48 10.01 -4.14
CA ILE A 12 7.81 9.41 -3.99
C ILE A 12 8.77 10.56 -3.66
N ASP A 13 9.11 10.65 -2.39
CA ASP A 13 9.99 11.62 -1.77
C ASP A 13 10.73 10.99 -0.58
N GLU A 14 11.45 11.78 0.19
CA GLU A 14 12.26 11.38 1.35
C GLU A 14 11.52 10.56 2.42
N ARG A 15 10.17 10.58 2.43
CA ARG A 15 9.38 9.76 3.36
C ARG A 15 9.42 8.29 2.97
N LEU A 16 9.53 7.95 1.69
CA LEU A 16 9.69 6.57 1.25
C LEU A 16 11.06 6.04 1.70
N ASP A 17 11.13 4.85 2.28
CA ASP A 17 12.40 4.19 2.55
C ASP A 17 12.87 3.42 1.30
N ALA A 18 13.43 4.12 0.33
CA ALA A 18 13.87 3.52 -0.92
C ALA A 18 14.96 2.45 -0.73
N GLU A 19 15.81 2.60 0.29
CA GLU A 19 16.84 1.61 0.65
C GLU A 19 16.18 0.32 1.15
N GLY A 20 15.24 0.43 2.10
CA GLY A 20 14.48 -0.72 2.58
C GLY A 20 13.65 -1.39 1.47
N VAL A 21 13.07 -0.61 0.54
CA VAL A 21 12.39 -1.15 -0.64
C VAL A 21 13.36 -1.94 -1.54
N ALA A 22 14.57 -1.42 -1.73
CA ALA A 22 15.60 -2.11 -2.51
C ALA A 22 16.02 -3.43 -1.85
N GLU A 23 16.13 -3.46 -0.52
CA GLU A 23 16.39 -4.68 0.25
C GLU A 23 15.26 -5.70 0.12
N LEU A 24 14.01 -5.27 0.26
CA LEU A 24 12.83 -6.13 0.02
C LEU A 24 12.87 -6.73 -1.39
N ALA A 25 13.09 -5.92 -2.41
CA ALA A 25 13.09 -6.36 -3.80
C ALA A 25 14.18 -7.41 -4.06
N ARG A 26 15.39 -7.23 -3.50
CA ARG A 26 16.48 -8.21 -3.60
C ARG A 26 16.20 -9.49 -2.80
N ALA A 27 15.59 -9.38 -1.63
CA ALA A 27 15.25 -10.51 -0.77
C ALA A 27 14.09 -11.35 -1.35
N ARG A 28 13.24 -10.76 -2.20
CA ARG A 28 12.07 -11.39 -2.82
C ARG A 28 11.99 -11.10 -4.32
N PRO A 29 12.89 -11.67 -5.14
CA PRO A 29 12.92 -11.44 -6.59
C PRO A 29 11.67 -11.92 -7.32
N GLY A 30 10.88 -12.81 -6.72
CA GLY A 30 9.60 -13.28 -7.24
C GLY A 30 8.42 -12.32 -7.01
N VAL A 31 8.58 -11.31 -6.16
CA VAL A 31 7.54 -10.30 -5.88
C VAL A 31 7.83 -9.04 -6.69
N THR A 32 6.86 -8.60 -7.49
CA THR A 32 6.97 -7.32 -8.20
C THR A 32 6.64 -6.17 -7.24
N ILE A 33 7.59 -5.28 -6.99
CA ILE A 33 7.38 -4.08 -6.18
C ILE A 33 6.98 -2.93 -7.10
N VAL A 34 5.80 -2.35 -6.88
CA VAL A 34 5.29 -1.24 -7.70
C VAL A 34 5.29 0.03 -6.87
N LEU A 35 6.09 1.02 -7.27
CA LEU A 35 6.09 2.37 -6.71
C LEU A 35 5.24 3.26 -7.60
N LEU A 36 3.96 3.41 -7.24
CA LEU A 36 2.97 4.14 -8.03
C LEU A 36 2.73 5.55 -7.47
N GLY A 37 3.08 6.59 -8.22
CA GLY A 37 2.75 7.96 -7.85
C GLY A 37 3.66 9.04 -8.39
N HIS A 38 3.50 10.25 -7.86
CA HIS A 38 4.26 11.42 -8.29
C HIS A 38 5.69 11.36 -7.74
N VAL A 39 6.69 11.34 -8.63
CA VAL A 39 8.11 11.39 -8.27
C VAL A 39 8.52 12.83 -8.02
N ALA A 40 8.45 13.26 -6.76
CA ALA A 40 8.83 14.62 -6.36
C ALA A 40 10.35 14.77 -6.17
N ALA A 41 11.05 13.68 -5.83
CA ALA A 41 12.49 13.64 -5.68
C ALA A 41 13.11 12.48 -6.49
N PRO A 42 13.39 12.65 -7.79
CA PRO A 42 13.91 11.56 -8.65
C PRO A 42 15.20 10.92 -8.13
N ALA A 43 16.12 11.70 -7.58
CA ALA A 43 17.37 11.19 -7.00
C ALA A 43 17.14 10.22 -5.82
N HIS A 44 15.98 10.30 -5.16
CA HIS A 44 15.60 9.41 -4.07
C HIS A 44 15.34 7.97 -4.54
N LEU A 45 15.15 7.75 -5.84
CA LEU A 45 14.97 6.42 -6.42
C LEU A 45 16.29 5.71 -6.75
N ALA A 46 17.45 6.37 -6.59
CA ALA A 46 18.75 5.75 -6.86
C ALA A 46 18.95 4.37 -6.19
N PRO A 47 18.49 4.10 -4.95
CA PRO A 47 18.66 2.78 -4.33
C PRO A 47 17.92 1.64 -5.04
N VAL A 48 16.82 1.94 -5.74
CA VAL A 48 15.98 0.96 -6.45
C VAL A 48 16.25 0.91 -7.95
N GLU A 49 17.11 1.79 -8.46
CA GLU A 49 17.45 1.86 -9.87
C GLU A 49 18.13 0.55 -10.34
N GLY A 50 17.69 0.03 -11.48
CA GLY A 50 18.22 -1.20 -12.06
C GLY A 50 17.80 -2.50 -11.36
N ILE A 51 16.98 -2.45 -10.30
CA ILE A 51 16.45 -3.66 -9.67
C ILE A 51 15.33 -4.26 -10.54
N PRO A 52 15.45 -5.49 -11.08
CA PRO A 52 14.56 -5.99 -12.13
C PRO A 52 13.09 -6.12 -11.74
N ASN A 53 12.81 -6.37 -10.46
CA ASN A 53 11.46 -6.53 -9.93
C ASN A 53 10.91 -5.25 -9.26
N VAL A 54 11.55 -4.09 -9.45
CA VAL A 54 10.99 -2.80 -9.02
C VAL A 54 10.49 -2.04 -10.25
N ILE A 55 9.21 -1.66 -10.20
CA ILE A 55 8.54 -0.87 -11.25
C ILE A 55 8.16 0.48 -10.65
N VAL A 56 8.75 1.54 -11.17
CA VAL A 56 8.32 2.91 -10.86
C VAL A 56 7.28 3.34 -11.89
N HIS A 57 6.07 3.61 -11.44
CA HIS A 57 4.96 4.03 -12.30
C HIS A 57 4.51 5.45 -11.93
N PRO A 58 4.29 6.35 -12.90
CA PRO A 58 3.79 7.69 -12.61
C PRO A 58 2.41 7.62 -11.93
N ALA A 59 2.01 8.75 -11.34
CA ALA A 59 0.66 8.89 -10.81
C ALA A 59 -0.40 8.63 -11.89
N VAL A 60 -1.42 7.88 -11.51
CA VAL A 60 -2.54 7.51 -12.37
C VAL A 60 -3.83 8.16 -11.89
N GLY A 61 -4.84 8.17 -12.76
CA GLY A 61 -6.18 8.61 -12.38
C GLY A 61 -6.78 7.72 -11.28
N ARG A 62 -7.74 8.25 -10.52
CA ARG A 62 -8.34 7.54 -9.38
C ARG A 62 -8.90 6.16 -9.76
N ALA A 63 -9.59 6.03 -10.89
CA ALA A 63 -10.17 4.76 -11.31
C ALA A 63 -9.10 3.67 -11.54
N GLU A 64 -7.96 4.06 -12.13
CA GLU A 64 -6.83 3.17 -12.37
C GLU A 64 -6.11 2.82 -11.06
N LEU A 65 -5.95 3.79 -10.16
CA LEU A 65 -5.43 3.54 -8.82
C LEU A 65 -6.26 2.47 -8.09
N VAL A 66 -7.58 2.59 -8.13
CA VAL A 66 -8.48 1.59 -7.53
C VAL A 66 -8.29 0.21 -8.18
N ALA A 67 -8.15 0.15 -9.50
CA ALA A 67 -7.91 -1.11 -10.20
C ALA A 67 -6.58 -1.75 -9.76
N VAL A 68 -5.49 -0.97 -9.70
CA VAL A 68 -4.18 -1.44 -9.25
C VAL A 68 -4.25 -1.98 -7.82
N LEU A 69 -4.92 -1.25 -6.91
CA LEU A 69 -5.06 -1.68 -5.52
C LEU A 69 -5.93 -2.92 -5.34
N ARG A 70 -7.03 -3.03 -6.11
CA ARG A 70 -7.89 -4.22 -6.07
C ARG A 70 -7.15 -5.47 -6.48
N ASP A 71 -6.22 -5.35 -7.42
CA ASP A 71 -5.47 -6.51 -7.87
C ASP A 71 -4.22 -6.76 -7.03
N ALA A 72 -3.73 -5.83 -6.20
CA ALA A 72 -2.50 -6.00 -5.43
C ALA A 72 -2.59 -7.12 -4.38
N GLU A 73 -1.58 -8.00 -4.34
CA GLU A 73 -1.47 -9.06 -3.34
C GLU A 73 -0.96 -8.53 -1.98
N ALA A 74 -0.27 -7.39 -1.98
CA ALA A 74 0.07 -6.63 -0.77
C ALA A 74 0.14 -5.13 -1.08
N ALA A 75 -0.19 -4.31 -0.09
CA ALA A 75 0.02 -2.87 -0.15
C ALA A 75 1.06 -2.42 0.90
N LEU A 76 1.97 -1.53 0.51
CA LEU A 76 3.13 -1.16 1.29
C LEU A 76 3.00 0.24 1.87
N VAL A 77 3.15 0.36 3.19
CA VAL A 77 3.44 1.63 3.87
C VAL A 77 4.92 1.62 4.25
N ALA A 78 5.77 1.73 3.23
CA ALA A 78 7.23 1.66 3.32
C ALA A 78 7.86 3.02 3.68
N HIS A 79 7.42 3.65 4.77
CA HIS A 79 7.93 4.95 5.18
C HIS A 79 9.17 4.84 6.07
N ARG A 80 10.09 5.81 5.99
CA ARG A 80 11.12 6.03 7.02
C ARG A 80 10.43 6.43 8.32
N VAL A 81 10.95 5.96 9.47
CA VAL A 81 10.43 6.38 10.80
C VAL A 81 11.04 7.71 11.17
N THR A 82 10.20 8.74 11.18
CA THR A 82 10.56 10.14 11.46
C THR A 82 9.43 10.80 12.24
N PRO A 83 9.67 11.91 12.96
CA PRO A 83 8.59 12.63 13.64
C PRO A 83 7.45 13.05 12.71
N LEU A 84 7.75 13.34 11.44
CA LEU A 84 6.75 13.65 10.43
C LEU A 84 5.86 12.43 10.14
N THR A 85 6.45 11.28 9.83
CA THR A 85 5.71 10.07 9.45
C THR A 85 4.94 9.45 10.62
N GLU A 86 5.42 9.63 11.86
CA GLU A 86 4.70 9.27 13.09
C GLU A 86 3.47 10.14 13.34
N ALA A 87 3.44 11.39 12.85
CA ALA A 87 2.32 12.32 13.02
C ALA A 87 1.35 12.34 11.82
N MET A 88 1.67 11.66 10.72
CA MET A 88 0.86 11.68 9.51
C MET A 88 -0.43 10.87 9.65
N SER A 89 -1.50 11.34 9.00
CA SER A 89 -2.72 10.55 8.83
C SER A 89 -2.41 9.30 8.00
N PRO A 90 -2.89 8.11 8.42
CA PRO A 90 -2.63 6.85 7.72
C PRO A 90 -3.60 6.63 6.54
N LEU A 91 -3.95 7.71 5.82
CA LEU A 91 -4.97 7.72 4.77
C LEU A 91 -4.76 6.58 3.76
N LYS A 92 -3.52 6.36 3.32
CA LYS A 92 -3.15 5.32 2.36
C LYS A 92 -3.58 3.91 2.83
N ALA A 93 -3.38 3.60 4.10
CA ALA A 93 -3.75 2.31 4.67
C ALA A 93 -5.26 2.07 4.57
N TYR A 94 -6.06 3.12 4.83
CA TYR A 94 -7.51 3.06 4.65
C TYR A 94 -7.90 2.80 3.19
N GLU A 95 -7.24 3.45 2.22
CA GLU A 95 -7.52 3.20 0.79
C GLU A 95 -7.20 1.75 0.41
N TYR A 96 -6.08 1.21 0.90
CA TYR A 96 -5.65 -0.16 0.63
C TYR A 96 -6.64 -1.18 1.19
N LEU A 97 -7.01 -1.02 2.46
CA LEU A 97 -7.94 -1.91 3.16
C LEU A 97 -9.35 -1.87 2.58
N ALA A 98 -9.80 -0.70 2.11
CA ALA A 98 -11.08 -0.54 1.42
C ALA A 98 -11.07 -1.05 -0.03
N ALA A 99 -9.90 -1.16 -0.66
CA ALA A 99 -9.70 -1.89 -1.90
C ALA A 99 -9.56 -3.41 -1.69
N GLY A 100 -9.38 -3.86 -0.44
CA GLY A 100 -9.27 -5.26 -0.05
C GLY A 100 -7.84 -5.79 0.01
N ALA A 101 -6.83 -4.96 -0.26
CA ALA A 101 -5.43 -5.36 -0.18
C ALA A 101 -4.97 -5.45 1.29
N PRO A 102 -4.29 -6.53 1.72
CA PRO A 102 -3.65 -6.58 3.02
C PRO A 102 -2.46 -5.61 3.04
N VAL A 103 -2.16 -5.05 4.21
CA VAL A 103 -1.18 -3.96 4.33
C VAL A 103 0.04 -4.44 5.10
N LEU A 104 1.22 -4.29 4.51
CA LEU A 104 2.50 -4.39 5.20
C LEU A 104 3.04 -2.98 5.46
N SER A 105 3.21 -2.64 6.73
CA SER A 105 3.58 -1.29 7.15
C SER A 105 4.74 -1.33 8.12
N VAL A 106 5.54 -0.26 8.09
CA VAL A 106 6.39 0.06 9.24
C VAL A 106 5.50 0.36 10.44
N ASP A 107 5.98 -0.03 11.61
CA ASP A 107 5.36 0.22 12.90
C ASP A 107 5.38 1.72 13.22
N LEU A 108 4.29 2.40 12.85
CA LEU A 108 4.04 3.82 13.11
C LEU A 108 2.80 3.93 14.02
N PRO A 109 2.79 4.85 15.00
CA PRO A 109 1.65 4.98 15.92
C PRO A 109 0.28 5.12 15.24
N PRO A 110 0.12 5.89 14.14
CA PRO A 110 -1.17 6.01 13.46
C PRO A 110 -1.66 4.72 12.80
N MET A 111 -0.80 3.71 12.61
CA MET A 111 -1.15 2.43 12.01
C MET A 111 -1.75 1.43 13.00
N HIS A 112 -1.65 1.72 14.30
CA HIS A 112 -2.09 0.81 15.36
C HIS A 112 -3.61 0.68 15.38
N GLY A 113 -4.10 -0.56 15.42
CA GLY A 113 -5.53 -0.84 15.60
C GLY A 113 -6.43 -0.53 14.42
N ILE A 114 -5.89 -0.19 13.23
CA ILE A 114 -6.71 0.13 12.04
C ILE A 114 -7.55 -1.10 11.62
N ASP A 115 -6.91 -2.24 11.38
CA ASP A 115 -7.56 -3.46 10.92
C ASP A 115 -6.63 -4.68 11.12
N PRO A 116 -7.16 -5.88 11.41
CA PRO A 116 -6.35 -7.10 11.52
C PRO A 116 -5.50 -7.44 10.28
N ARG A 117 -5.86 -6.92 9.11
CA ARG A 117 -5.12 -7.10 7.84
C ARG A 117 -3.87 -6.20 7.74
N VAL A 118 -3.56 -5.40 8.75
CA VAL A 118 -2.33 -4.61 8.82
C VAL A 118 -1.26 -5.39 9.58
N ARG A 119 -0.22 -5.83 8.86
CA ARG A 119 1.00 -6.37 9.45
C ARG A 119 2.00 -5.24 9.69
N LEU A 120 2.37 -5.04 10.95
CA LEU A 120 3.38 -4.07 11.37
C LEU A 120 4.73 -4.76 11.53
N VAL A 121 5.79 -4.10 11.06
CA VAL A 121 7.18 -4.51 11.28
C VAL A 121 8.05 -3.29 11.63
N PRO A 122 9.16 -3.43 12.36
CA PRO A 122 9.88 -2.28 12.92
C PRO A 122 10.49 -1.32 11.89
N ARG A 123 10.95 -1.84 10.74
CA ARG A 123 11.59 -1.10 9.65
C ARG A 123 11.27 -1.71 8.29
N VAL A 124 11.43 -0.94 7.20
CA VAL A 124 11.18 -1.43 5.84
C VAL A 124 12.09 -2.59 5.45
N ARG A 125 13.34 -2.60 5.91
CA ARG A 125 14.26 -3.74 5.73
C ARG A 125 13.71 -5.08 6.23
N ASP A 126 12.83 -5.05 7.23
CA ASP A 126 12.22 -6.24 7.83
C ASP A 126 11.01 -6.74 7.00
N PHE A 127 10.62 -6.03 5.93
CA PHE A 127 9.49 -6.41 5.08
C PHE A 127 9.71 -7.77 4.42
N GLY A 128 10.96 -8.08 4.08
CA GLY A 128 11.34 -9.35 3.46
C GLY A 128 10.92 -10.56 4.30
N ASP A 129 10.89 -10.43 5.62
CA ASP A 129 10.54 -11.54 6.52
C ASP A 129 9.03 -11.73 6.67
N ALA A 130 8.23 -10.72 6.34
CA ALA A 130 6.78 -10.72 6.56
C ALA A 130 5.94 -10.76 5.28
N ILE A 131 6.49 -10.36 4.13
CA ILE A 131 5.73 -10.18 2.88
C ILE A 131 5.07 -11.47 2.39
N ASP A 132 5.72 -12.62 2.56
CA ASP A 132 5.17 -13.91 2.14
C ASP A 132 3.93 -14.27 2.97
N GLU A 133 3.95 -14.01 4.28
CA GLU A 133 2.79 -14.22 5.16
C GLU A 133 1.64 -13.28 4.77
N VAL A 134 1.94 -12.01 4.46
CA VAL A 134 0.94 -11.02 4.04
C VAL A 134 0.28 -11.42 2.71
N ILE A 135 1.08 -11.88 1.74
CA ILE A 135 0.56 -12.38 0.45
C ILE A 135 -0.26 -13.65 0.66
N ALA A 136 0.20 -14.58 1.50
CA ALA A 136 -0.48 -15.85 1.77
C ALA A 136 -1.80 -15.68 2.54
N ALA A 137 -1.91 -14.66 3.39
CA ALA A 137 -3.17 -14.29 4.05
C ALA A 137 -4.25 -13.87 3.04
N GLY A 138 -3.84 -13.45 1.85
CA GLY A 138 -4.74 -13.14 0.74
C GLY A 138 -5.43 -11.79 0.90
N ARG A 139 -6.18 -11.44 -0.15
CA ARG A 139 -7.02 -10.24 -0.16
C ARG A 139 -8.29 -10.49 0.62
N ALA A 140 -8.83 -9.42 1.18
CA ALA A 140 -10.14 -9.46 1.80
C ALA A 140 -11.22 -9.81 0.77
N ASP A 141 -12.19 -10.62 1.21
CA ASP A 141 -13.39 -10.83 0.42
C ASP A 141 -14.29 -9.58 0.40
N GLU A 142 -15.37 -9.64 -0.38
CA GLU A 142 -16.28 -8.51 -0.51
C GLU A 142 -16.99 -8.19 0.81
N GLU A 143 -17.31 -9.17 1.65
CA GLU A 143 -17.96 -8.94 2.93
C GLU A 143 -17.02 -8.21 3.90
N GLU A 144 -15.79 -8.68 4.04
CA GLU A 144 -14.73 -8.05 4.84
C GLU A 144 -14.47 -6.62 4.40
N ARG A 145 -14.36 -6.39 3.08
CA ARG A 145 -14.14 -5.06 2.50
C ARG A 145 -15.30 -4.12 2.79
N MET A 146 -16.54 -4.59 2.59
CA MET A 146 -17.75 -3.81 2.87
C MET A 146 -17.91 -3.50 4.35
N ARG A 147 -17.58 -4.45 5.25
CA ARG A 147 -17.56 -4.22 6.70
C ARG A 147 -16.53 -3.18 7.11
N PHE A 148 -15.31 -3.25 6.57
CA PHE A 148 -14.29 -2.25 6.84
C PHE A 148 -14.76 -0.86 6.45
N VAL A 149 -15.35 -0.72 5.28
CA VAL A 149 -15.84 0.59 4.83
C VAL A 149 -17.04 1.05 5.61
N ALA A 150 -18.02 0.20 5.90
CA ALA A 150 -19.17 0.63 6.71
C ALA A 150 -18.69 1.16 8.07
N ARG A 151 -17.71 0.53 8.72
CA ARG A 151 -17.15 1.09 9.96
C ARG A 151 -16.49 2.46 9.73
N ASN A 152 -15.72 2.58 8.65
CA ASN A 152 -14.88 3.74 8.39
C ASN A 152 -15.52 4.83 7.53
N SER A 153 -16.76 4.70 7.07
CA SER A 153 -17.51 5.74 6.35
C SER A 153 -18.51 6.46 7.25
N TRP A 154 -19.09 5.73 8.20
CA TRP A 154 -20.05 6.25 9.18
C TRP A 154 -19.36 7.13 10.24
N GLU A 155 -18.10 6.85 10.57
CA GLU A 155 -17.31 7.68 11.51
C GLU A 155 -16.68 8.96 10.89
N SER A 156 -16.80 9.22 9.58
CA SER A 156 -15.56 9.53 8.84
C SER A 156 -15.31 10.91 8.21
N ARG A 157 -14.03 11.29 8.38
CA ARG A 157 -13.21 12.30 7.69
C ARG A 157 -12.66 11.85 6.32
N HIS A 158 -12.97 10.63 5.84
CA HIS A 158 -12.41 10.02 4.63
C HIS A 158 -13.48 9.58 3.60
N ARG A 159 -14.68 10.17 3.70
CA ARG A 159 -15.87 9.81 2.90
C ARG A 159 -15.58 9.78 1.39
N ASP A 160 -14.93 10.81 0.87
CA ASP A 160 -14.70 10.98 -0.57
C ASP A 160 -13.89 9.83 -1.19
N VAL A 161 -12.91 9.30 -0.44
CA VAL A 161 -12.07 8.18 -0.89
C VAL A 161 -12.87 6.89 -0.94
N PHE A 162 -13.67 6.66 0.10
CA PHE A 162 -14.46 5.46 0.18
C PHE A 162 -15.54 5.45 -0.90
N GLU A 163 -16.33 6.51 -1.06
CA GLU A 163 -17.42 6.56 -2.06
C GLU A 163 -16.95 6.13 -3.47
N LEU A 164 -15.75 6.54 -3.88
CA LEU A 164 -15.15 6.17 -5.18
C LEU A 164 -14.80 4.68 -5.28
N LEU A 165 -14.35 4.05 -4.19
CA LEU A 165 -14.09 2.62 -4.12
C LEU A 165 -15.37 1.78 -4.20
N PHE A 166 -16.55 2.36 -3.87
CA PHE A 166 -17.88 1.74 -3.97
C PHE A 166 -18.64 2.05 -5.25
N ALA A 167 -18.21 3.01 -6.05
CA ALA A 167 -18.97 3.52 -7.20
C ALA A 167 -19.21 2.50 -8.34
N ARG A 168 -18.74 1.24 -8.22
CA ARG A 168 -19.09 0.16 -9.15
C ARG A 168 -19.61 -1.08 -8.43
N SER A 169 -20.87 -1.02 -8.03
CA SER A 169 -21.76 -2.18 -7.85
C SER A 169 -23.18 -1.97 -8.42
N ASN A 170 -23.45 -0.85 -9.13
CA ASN A 170 -24.77 -0.54 -9.68
C ASN A 170 -24.81 -0.50 -11.22
N VAL A 171 -24.12 -1.43 -11.88
CA VAL A 171 -24.40 -1.76 -13.28
C VAL A 171 -24.53 -3.28 -13.40
N SER A 172 -25.72 -3.77 -13.07
CA SER A 172 -26.34 -4.99 -13.61
C SER A 172 -27.70 -4.47 -14.11
N GLY A 173 -28.03 -4.58 -15.40
CA GLY A 173 -28.31 -5.86 -16.04
C GLY A 173 -29.79 -6.12 -15.87
#